data_AF-A0A212D9S7-F1
#
_entry.id   AF-A0A212D9S7-F1
#
_cell.length_a   1.000
_cell.length_b   1.000
_cell.length_c   1.000
_cell.angle_alpha   90.00
_cell.angle_beta   90.00
_cell.angle_gamma   90.00
#
_symmetry.space_group_name_H-M   'P 1'
#
loop_
_entity.id
_entity.type
_entity.pdbx_description
1 polymer ?
#
loop_
_entity_poly.entity_id
_entity_poly.type
_entity_poly.pdbx_seq_one_letter_code
_entity_poly.pdbx_strand_id
1 'polypeptide(L)'
;MAKSLASSLSLIYVLCSSRKSLLRARVMDFITSTAILPLLLGCVGLFSLFKLLQWLRMRAYVRNAVVVITGATSGLGRECARVFHAAGARLVLCGRNAEDLEELSQELAASRAPE
;
A
#
# COMPACT_ATOMS: atom_id res chain seq x y z
N MET A 1 57.63 1.30 44.96
CA MET A 1 56.30 1.78 45.37
C MET A 1 55.59 2.63 44.31
N ALA A 2 56.26 3.57 43.63
CA ALA A 2 55.63 4.49 42.66
C ALA A 2 54.99 3.85 41.40
N LYS A 3 55.50 2.71 40.91
CA LYS A 3 54.96 2.02 39.71
C LYS A 3 53.58 1.39 39.92
N SER A 4 53.22 1.05 41.16
CA SER A 4 51.94 0.43 41.49
C SER A 4 50.78 1.44 41.41
N LEU A 5 51.00 2.68 41.88
CA LEU A 5 50.02 3.78 41.81
C LEU A 5 49.73 4.24 40.38
N ALA A 6 50.74 4.26 39.50
CA ALA A 6 50.57 4.64 38.09
C ALA A 6 49.74 3.61 37.29
N SER A 7 49.89 2.31 37.59
CA SER A 7 49.09 1.24 36.98
C SER A 7 47.61 1.34 37.37
N SER A 8 47.33 1.59 38.65
CA SER A 8 45.96 1.75 39.17
C SER A 8 45.24 2.96 38.55
N LEU A 9 45.94 4.09 38.40
CA LEU A 9 45.38 5.30 37.77
C LEU A 9 45.09 5.10 36.27
N SER A 10 45.97 4.40 35.54
CA SER A 10 45.74 4.05 34.13
C SER A 10 44.53 3.12 33.96
N LEU A 11 44.37 2.15 34.86
CA LEU A 11 43.26 1.19 34.82
C LEU A 11 41.92 1.86 35.13
N ILE A 12 41.90 2.82 36.05
CA ILE A 12 40.73 3.66 36.35
C ILE A 12 40.39 4.58 35.16
N TYR A 13 41.40 5.18 34.50
CA TYR A 13 41.19 6.06 33.34
C TYR A 13 40.66 5.29 32.12
N VAL A 14 41.20 4.10 31.85
CA VAL A 14 40.75 3.22 30.75
C VAL A 14 39.33 2.69 31.02
N LEU A 15 39.02 2.26 32.24
CA LEU A 15 37.64 1.86 32.62
C LEU A 15 36.65 3.02 32.53
N CYS A 16 37.06 4.24 32.92
CA CYS A 16 36.22 5.44 32.83
C CYS A 16 35.99 5.87 31.37
N SER A 17 37.02 5.81 30.53
CA SER A 17 36.94 6.14 29.09
C SER A 17 36.08 5.13 28.32
N SER A 18 36.23 3.84 28.61
CA SER A 18 35.46 2.76 27.97
C SER A 18 33.97 2.78 28.36
N ARG A 19 33.62 3.23 29.57
CA ARG A 19 32.20 3.47 29.93
C ARG A 19 31.57 4.64 29.19
N LYS A 20 32.34 5.69 28.88
CA LYS A 20 31.83 6.89 28.16
C LYS A 20 31.51 6.58 26.69
N SER A 21 32.28 5.72 26.03
CA SER A 21 32.01 5.30 24.64
C SER A 21 30.77 4.39 24.53
N LEU A 22 30.58 3.47 25.48
CA LEU A 22 29.39 2.61 25.54
C LEU A 22 28.10 3.37 25.86
N LEU A 23 28.15 4.36 26.77
CA LEU A 23 27.01 5.26 27.03
C LEU A 23 26.64 6.09 25.80
N ARG A 24 27.62 6.59 25.03
CA ARG A 24 27.37 7.36 23.80
C ARG A 24 26.76 6.51 22.68
N ALA A 25 27.22 5.27 22.50
CA ALA A 25 26.63 4.34 21.54
C ALA A 25 25.16 4.03 21.88
N ARG A 26 24.89 3.70 23.15
CA ARG A 26 23.53 3.39 23.62
C ARG A 26 22.57 4.58 23.53
N VAL A 27 23.07 5.81 23.72
CA VAL A 27 22.30 7.06 23.53
C VAL A 27 22.02 7.29 22.05
N MET A 28 22.97 7.01 21.16
CA MET A 28 22.77 7.13 19.72
C MET A 28 21.72 6.14 19.20
N ASP A 29 21.69 4.91 19.71
CA ASP A 29 20.66 3.92 19.37
C ASP A 29 19.26 4.34 19.85
N PHE A 30 19.17 5.01 21.01
CA PHE A 30 17.89 5.50 21.56
C PHE A 30 17.37 6.74 20.81
N ILE A 31 18.26 7.67 20.45
CA ILE A 31 17.90 8.85 19.63
C ILE A 31 17.53 8.42 18.20
N THR A 32 18.25 7.46 17.64
CA THR A 32 17.95 6.88 16.33
C THR A 32 16.60 6.15 16.36
N SER A 33 16.32 5.35 17.39
CA SER A 33 15.03 4.66 17.59
C SER A 33 13.86 5.63 17.76
N THR A 34 14.04 6.70 18.55
CA THR A 34 12.98 7.69 18.81
C THR A 34 12.70 8.63 17.64
N ALA A 35 13.64 8.84 16.73
CA ALA A 35 13.42 9.66 15.53
C ALA A 35 12.99 8.84 14.30
N ILE A 36 13.60 7.68 14.06
CA ILE A 36 13.33 6.87 12.86
C ILE A 36 11.99 6.14 12.97
N LEU A 37 11.62 5.65 14.16
CA LEU A 37 10.38 4.91 14.34
C LEU A 37 9.11 5.75 14.04
N PRO A 38 8.95 6.98 14.57
CA PRO A 38 7.82 7.82 14.19
C PRO A 38 7.90 8.33 12.75
N LEU A 39 9.11 8.52 12.20
CA LEU A 39 9.27 8.89 10.78
C LEU A 39 8.79 7.77 9.85
N LEU A 40 9.17 6.52 10.12
CA LEU A 40 8.71 5.36 9.37
C LEU A 40 7.21 5.12 9.56
N LEU A 41 6.70 5.23 10.78
CA LEU A 41 5.26 5.12 11.06
C LEU A 41 4.46 6.22 10.33
N GLY A 42 4.96 7.45 10.29
CA GLY A 42 4.39 8.55 9.53
C GLY A 42 4.39 8.28 8.02
N CYS A 43 5.50 7.79 7.47
CA CYS A 43 5.62 7.42 6.06
C CYS A 43 4.68 6.27 5.68
N VAL A 44 4.59 5.22 6.51
CA VAL A 44 3.68 4.08 6.27
C VAL A 44 2.22 4.53 6.40
N GLY A 45 1.90 5.38 7.37
CA GLY A 45 0.57 5.95 7.56
C GLY A 45 0.14 6.82 6.37
N LEU A 46 1.00 7.75 5.95
CA LEU A 46 0.74 8.61 4.80
C LEU A 46 0.66 7.81 3.49
N PHE A 47 1.55 6.84 3.28
CA PHE A 47 1.52 5.97 2.10
C PHE A 47 0.26 5.10 2.07
N SER A 48 -0.15 4.54 3.21
CA SER A 48 -1.37 3.73 3.32
C SER A 48 -2.62 4.57 3.12
N LEU A 49 -2.66 5.78 3.69
CA LEU A 49 -3.75 6.74 3.49
C LEU A 49 -3.82 7.19 2.02
N PHE A 50 -2.67 7.47 1.40
CA PHE A 50 -2.62 7.82 -0.01
C PHE A 50 -3.06 6.64 -0.91
N LYS A 51 -2.63 5.42 -0.63
CA LYS A 51 -3.08 4.20 -1.32
C LYS A 51 -4.58 3.98 -1.16
N LEU A 52 -5.12 4.20 0.05
CA LEU A 52 -6.56 4.09 0.31
C LEU A 52 -7.34 5.13 -0.48
N LEU A 53 -6.90 6.40 -0.45
CA LEU A 53 -7.52 7.48 -1.22
C LEU A 53 -7.44 7.22 -2.73
N GLN A 54 -6.30 6.76 -3.25
CA GLN A 54 -6.15 6.40 -4.65
C GLN A 54 -7.06 5.24 -5.06
N TRP A 55 -7.18 4.21 -4.22
CA TRP A 55 -8.04 3.07 -4.49
C TRP A 55 -9.53 3.47 -4.54
N LEU A 56 -9.97 4.34 -3.62
CA LEU A 56 -11.32 4.90 -3.65
C LEU A 56 -11.55 5.77 -4.89
N ARG A 57 -10.56 6.58 -5.28
CA ARG A 57 -10.66 7.45 -6.47
C ARG A 57 -10.77 6.65 -7.77
N MET A 58 -10.03 5.54 -7.89
CA MET A 58 -10.12 4.65 -9.06
C MET A 58 -11.49 4.00 -9.16
N ARG A 59 -12.11 3.60 -8.05
CA ARG A 59 -13.48 3.07 -8.04
C ARG A 59 -14.51 4.12 -8.45
N ALA A 60 -14.32 5.37 -8.06
CA ALA A 60 -15.21 6.47 -8.45
C ALA A 60 -15.12 6.82 -9.94
N TYR A 61 -13.94 6.71 -10.55
CA TYR A 61 -13.73 7.07 -11.97
C TYR A 61 -14.56 6.23 -12.94
N VAL A 62 -14.86 4.98 -12.57
CA VAL A 62 -15.57 4.05 -13.46
C VAL A 62 -17.09 4.20 -13.37
N ARG A 63 -17.61 4.79 -12.28
CA ARG A 63 -19.04 5.08 -12.14
C ARG A 63 -19.44 6.13 -13.18
N ASN A 64 -20.49 5.84 -13.95
CA ASN A 64 -21.01 6.66 -15.05
C ASN A 64 -20.07 6.83 -16.26
N ALA A 65 -18.89 6.19 -16.27
CA ALA A 65 -18.05 6.16 -17.45
C ALA A 65 -18.68 5.27 -18.54
N VAL A 66 -18.46 5.62 -19.81
CA VAL A 66 -18.85 4.76 -20.94
C VAL A 66 -17.67 3.86 -21.30
N VAL A 67 -17.84 2.54 -21.22
CA VAL A 67 -16.82 1.54 -21.51
C VAL A 67 -17.25 0.70 -22.70
N VAL A 68 -16.41 0.67 -23.74
CA VAL A 68 -16.61 -0.16 -24.94
C VAL A 68 -15.81 -1.45 -24.78
N ILE A 69 -16.48 -2.60 -24.86
CA ILE A 69 -15.88 -3.92 -24.70
C ILE A 69 -15.95 -4.66 -26.03
N THR A 70 -14.79 -4.85 -26.65
CA THR A 70 -14.65 -5.68 -27.86
C THR A 70 -14.44 -7.14 -27.47
N GLY A 71 -15.20 -8.06 -28.07
CA GLY A 71 -15.15 -9.47 -27.68
C GLY A 71 -15.87 -9.75 -26.35
N ALA A 72 -16.97 -9.05 -26.10
CA ALA A 72 -17.71 -9.15 -24.83
C ALA A 72 -18.29 -10.54 -24.54
N THR A 73 -18.44 -11.39 -25.55
CA THR A 73 -19.18 -12.66 -25.45
C THR A 73 -18.36 -13.83 -24.91
N SER A 74 -17.03 -13.69 -24.77
CA SER A 74 -16.17 -14.81 -24.32
C SER A 74 -15.06 -14.41 -23.35
N GLY A 75 -14.66 -15.38 -22.53
CA GLY A 75 -13.52 -15.30 -21.62
C GLY A 75 -13.51 -14.04 -20.76
N LEU A 76 -12.47 -13.23 -20.95
CA LEU A 76 -12.25 -11.99 -20.19
C LEU A 76 -13.27 -10.91 -20.50
N GLY A 77 -13.78 -10.82 -21.74
CA GLY A 77 -14.74 -9.79 -22.12
C GLY A 77 -16.05 -9.88 -21.34
N ARG A 78 -16.53 -11.11 -21.12
CA ARG A 78 -17.76 -11.39 -20.36
C ARG A 78 -17.60 -11.00 -18.89
N GLU A 79 -16.49 -11.39 -18.26
CA GLU A 79 -16.21 -11.01 -16.87
C GLU A 79 -15.94 -9.52 -16.70
N CYS A 80 -15.21 -8.89 -17.63
CA CYS A 80 -15.06 -7.45 -17.64
C CYS A 80 -16.41 -6.74 -17.72
N ALA A 81 -17.34 -7.21 -18.57
CA ALA A 81 -18.68 -6.63 -18.67
C ALA A 81 -19.42 -6.71 -17.33
N ARG A 82 -19.38 -7.85 -16.64
CA ARG A 82 -19.97 -8.01 -15.29
C ARG A 82 -19.37 -7.04 -14.28
N VAL A 83 -18.03 -6.96 -14.19
CA VAL A 83 -17.34 -6.09 -13.24
C VAL A 83 -17.59 -4.61 -13.51
N PHE A 84 -17.53 -4.18 -14.77
CA PHE A 84 -17.80 -2.80 -15.15
C PHE A 84 -19.27 -2.43 -14.96
N HIS A 85 -20.20 -3.34 -15.23
CA HIS A 85 -21.62 -3.13 -14.95
C HIS A 85 -21.88 -2.97 -13.45
N ALA A 86 -21.34 -3.87 -12.63
CA ALA A 86 -21.44 -3.78 -11.17
C ALA A 86 -20.76 -2.54 -10.59
N ALA A 87 -19.72 -2.01 -11.27
CA ALA A 87 -19.10 -0.75 -10.92
C ALA A 87 -19.94 0.49 -11.29
N GLY A 88 -21.08 0.32 -11.96
CA GLY A 88 -21.96 1.42 -12.37
C GLY A 88 -21.53 2.12 -13.66
N ALA A 89 -20.74 1.45 -14.50
CA ALA A 89 -20.38 1.96 -15.83
C ALA A 89 -21.51 1.72 -16.84
N ARG A 90 -21.56 2.56 -17.87
CA ARG A 90 -22.42 2.37 -19.04
C ARG A 90 -21.64 1.56 -20.07
N LEU A 91 -22.17 0.42 -20.49
CA LEU A 91 -21.45 -0.51 -21.36
C LEU A 91 -21.92 -0.44 -22.80
N VAL A 92 -20.95 -0.53 -23.73
CA VAL A 92 -21.20 -0.81 -25.14
C VAL A 92 -20.50 -2.14 -25.45
N LEU A 93 -21.28 -3.17 -25.74
CA LEU A 93 -20.78 -4.51 -25.99
C LEU A 93 -20.61 -4.73 -27.49
N CYS A 94 -19.47 -5.27 -27.91
CA CYS A 94 -19.19 -5.60 -29.30
C CYS A 94 -18.73 -7.06 -29.43
N GLY A 95 -19.21 -7.74 -30.47
CA GLY A 95 -18.93 -9.16 -30.70
C GLY A 95 -19.52 -9.62 -32.03
N ARG A 96 -19.18 -10.84 -32.44
CA ARG A 96 -19.58 -11.41 -33.74
C ARG A 96 -20.95 -12.08 -33.73
N ASN A 97 -21.36 -12.60 -32.57
CA ASN A 97 -22.61 -13.35 -32.40
C ASN A 97 -23.61 -12.48 -31.66
N ALA A 98 -24.72 -12.12 -32.33
CA ALA A 98 -25.74 -11.27 -31.73
C ALA A 98 -26.51 -11.96 -30.60
N GLU A 99 -26.74 -13.27 -30.72
CA GLU A 99 -27.45 -14.10 -29.73
C GLU A 99 -26.72 -14.11 -28.38
N ASP A 100 -25.41 -14.40 -28.39
CA ASP A 100 -24.56 -14.38 -27.17
C ASP A 100 -24.51 -12.99 -26.52
N LEU A 101 -24.60 -11.93 -27.35
CA LEU A 101 -24.60 -10.54 -26.89
C LEU A 101 -25.91 -10.17 -26.22
N GLU A 102 -27.03 -10.61 -26.79
CA GLU A 102 -28.37 -10.41 -26.25
C GLU A 102 -28.51 -11.13 -24.92
N GLU A 103 -28.09 -12.41 -24.84
CA GLU A 103 -28.06 -13.19 -23.60
C GLU A 103 -27.27 -12.46 -22.50
N LEU A 104 -26.05 -12.01 -22.82
CA LEU A 104 -25.23 -11.26 -21.86
C LEU A 104 -25.88 -9.94 -21.45
N SER A 105 -26.54 -9.23 -22.39
CA SER A 105 -27.22 -7.97 -22.08
C SER A 105 -28.39 -8.18 -21.10
N GLN A 106 -29.17 -9.25 -21.29
CA GLN A 106 -30.28 -9.61 -20.41
C GLN A 106 -29.79 -10.05 -19.04
N GLU A 107 -28.71 -10.84 -19.00
CA GLU A 107 -28.05 -11.23 -17.76
C GLU A 107 -27.60 -10.01 -16.94
N LEU A 108 -26.92 -9.05 -17.59
CA LEU A 108 -26.47 -7.82 -16.94
C LEU A 108 -27.66 -6.97 -16.49
N ALA A 109 -28.69 -6.80 -17.31
CA ALA A 109 -29.89 -6.05 -16.96
C ALA A 109 -30.63 -6.65 -15.76
N ALA A 110 -30.70 -7.98 -15.66
CA ALA A 110 -31.29 -8.69 -14.52
C ALA A 110 -30.46 -8.52 -13.24
N SER A 111 -29.13 -8.39 -13.37
CA SER A 111 -28.21 -8.20 -12.23
C SER A 111 -28.24 -6.78 -11.64
N ARG A 112 -28.92 -5.83 -12.30
CA ARG A 112 -28.99 -4.45 -11.85
C ARG A 112 -29.78 -4.33 -10.55
N ALA A 113 -29.08 -4.08 -9.44
CA ALA A 113 -29.73 -3.65 -8.21
C ALA A 113 -30.44 -2.30 -8.45
N PRO A 114 -31.71 -2.14 -8.01
CA PRO A 114 -32.43 -0.88 -8.13
C PRO A 114 -31.70 0.21 -7.35
N GLU A 115 -31.58 1.39 -7.95
CA GLU A 115 -31.11 2.61 -7.27
C GLU A 115 -32.05 3.04 -6.14
#